data_AF-A0A379T0I4-F1
#
_entry.id   AF-A0A379T0I4-F1
#
_cell.length_a   1.000
_cell.length_b   1.000
_cell.length_c   1.000
_cell.angle_alpha   90.00
_cell.angle_beta   90.00
_cell.angle_gamma   90.00
#
_symmetry.space_group_name_H-M   'P 1'
#
loop_
_entity.id
_entity.type
_entity.pdbx_description
1 polymer ?
#
loop_
_entity_poly.entity_id
_entity_poly.type
_entity_poly.pdbx_seq_one_letter_code
_entity_poly.pdbx_strand_id
1 'polypeptide(L)'
;MAFAMKVISQVEAQRKILEEAVSTALELASGKSDGAEVAVSKTTGISVSTRYGEVENVEFNSDGALGITVYHQNRKGSASSTDLSPQAIARTVQAALDIARYTSPDPCAGVADRELLAFDAPDLDLFHPADVSPDEAIELAARAEQASLKADKRITNTEGGSFNSHYGIKVFGNSHGMLQGYCSTRHSLSSCVIAEENGDMERDYA
;
A
#
# COMPACT_ATOMS: atom_id res chain seq x y z
N MET A 1 -8.87 -21.00 -12.04
CA MET A 1 -8.33 -20.40 -13.27
C MET A 1 -9.11 -19.18 -13.76
N ALA A 2 -10.44 -19.23 -13.92
CA ALA A 2 -11.22 -18.08 -14.43
C ALA A 2 -11.22 -16.82 -13.52
N PHE A 3 -11.17 -16.99 -12.18
CA PHE A 3 -11.17 -15.87 -11.23
C PHE A 3 -9.80 -15.23 -10.99
N ALA A 4 -8.73 -16.03 -10.95
CA ALA A 4 -7.36 -15.52 -10.99
C ALA A 4 -7.16 -14.60 -12.21
N MET A 5 -7.73 -14.97 -13.36
CA MET A 5 -7.74 -14.09 -14.55
C MET A 5 -8.55 -12.80 -14.35
N LYS A 6 -9.60 -12.80 -13.52
CA LYS A 6 -10.39 -11.60 -13.21
C LYS A 6 -9.63 -10.60 -12.33
N VAL A 7 -8.95 -11.07 -11.27
CA VAL A 7 -8.12 -10.19 -10.42
C VAL A 7 -6.91 -9.66 -11.18
N ILE A 8 -6.25 -10.50 -12.01
CA ILE A 8 -5.17 -10.06 -12.89
C ILE A 8 -5.68 -8.97 -13.85
N SER A 9 -6.84 -9.16 -14.49
CA SER A 9 -7.41 -8.14 -15.40
C SER A 9 -7.73 -6.82 -14.68
N GLN A 10 -8.24 -6.88 -13.44
CA GLN A 10 -8.51 -5.69 -12.64
C GLN A 10 -7.21 -4.96 -12.26
N VAL A 11 -6.18 -5.71 -11.88
CA VAL A 11 -4.86 -5.18 -11.52
C VAL A 11 -4.20 -4.49 -12.72
N GLU A 12 -4.23 -5.11 -13.90
CA GLU A 12 -3.69 -4.49 -15.12
C GLU A 12 -4.42 -3.20 -15.49
N ALA A 13 -5.75 -3.16 -15.39
CA ALA A 13 -6.52 -1.95 -15.63
C ALA A 13 -6.17 -0.83 -14.63
N GLN A 14 -6.01 -1.17 -13.35
CA GLN A 14 -5.59 -0.21 -12.33
C GLN A 14 -4.16 0.28 -12.55
N ARG A 15 -3.24 -0.62 -12.91
CA ARG A 15 -1.84 -0.28 -13.22
C ARG A 15 -1.77 0.78 -14.33
N LYS A 16 -2.54 0.60 -15.40
CA LYS A 16 -2.60 1.56 -16.50
C LYS A 16 -3.07 2.95 -16.03
N ILE A 17 -4.12 3.00 -15.21
CA ILE A 17 -4.63 4.27 -14.62
C ILE A 17 -3.53 4.95 -13.79
N LEU A 18 -2.78 4.17 -13.02
CA LEU A 18 -1.69 4.68 -12.19
C LEU A 18 -0.51 5.21 -13.02
N GLU A 19 -0.12 4.51 -14.10
CA GLU A 19 0.91 4.96 -15.04
C GLU A 19 0.51 6.27 -15.74
N GLU A 20 -0.75 6.40 -16.15
CA GLU A 20 -1.31 7.63 -16.71
C GLU A 20 -1.31 8.78 -15.69
N ALA A 21 -1.66 8.51 -14.42
CA ALA A 21 -1.64 9.50 -13.35
C ALA A 21 -0.23 10.04 -13.07
N VAL A 22 0.77 9.14 -13.04
CA VAL A 22 2.19 9.53 -12.87
C VAL A 22 2.64 10.38 -14.05
N SER A 23 2.38 9.94 -15.28
CA SER A 23 2.75 10.66 -16.49
C SER A 23 2.14 12.06 -16.53
N THR A 24 0.84 12.16 -16.19
CA THR A 24 0.12 13.44 -16.11
C THR A 24 0.74 14.38 -15.08
N ALA A 25 1.07 13.87 -13.89
CA ALA A 25 1.67 14.67 -12.83
C ALA A 25 3.07 15.20 -13.22
N LEU A 26 3.90 14.34 -13.84
CA LEU A 26 5.22 14.72 -14.35
C LEU A 26 5.13 15.76 -15.47
N GLU A 27 4.20 15.58 -16.41
CA GLU A 27 3.95 16.54 -17.48
C GLU A 27 3.54 17.91 -16.94
N LEU A 28 2.63 17.95 -15.96
CA LEU A 28 2.16 19.20 -15.34
C LEU A 28 3.25 19.96 -14.55
N ALA A 29 4.22 19.22 -14.00
CA ALA A 29 5.38 19.77 -13.31
C ALA A 29 6.50 20.19 -14.26
N SER A 30 6.56 19.59 -15.47
CA SER A 30 7.55 19.90 -16.49
C SER A 30 7.47 21.37 -16.93
N GLY A 31 8.61 22.00 -17.19
CA GLY A 31 8.71 23.41 -17.56
C GLY A 31 8.47 24.41 -16.41
N LYS A 32 8.04 23.95 -15.23
CA LYS A 32 7.88 24.76 -14.01
C LYS A 32 8.83 24.37 -12.87
N SER A 33 9.53 23.24 -13.03
CA SER A 33 10.47 22.68 -12.08
C SER A 33 11.71 22.16 -12.83
N ASP A 34 12.84 22.10 -12.14
CA ASP A 34 14.10 21.56 -12.65
C ASP A 34 14.09 20.02 -12.59
N GLY A 35 13.31 19.46 -11.66
CA GLY A 35 13.04 18.03 -11.56
C GLY A 35 11.80 17.72 -10.73
N ALA A 36 11.27 16.51 -10.91
CA ALA A 36 10.12 16.03 -10.16
C ALA A 36 10.15 14.52 -9.98
N GLU A 37 9.56 14.04 -8.90
CA GLU A 37 9.39 12.63 -8.55
C GLU A 37 7.93 12.40 -8.14
N VAL A 38 7.31 11.36 -8.68
CA VAL A 38 5.92 11.02 -8.42
C VAL A 38 5.84 9.55 -8.05
N ALA A 39 5.15 9.26 -6.95
CA ALA A 39 4.83 7.91 -6.52
C ALA A 39 3.33 7.77 -6.39
N VAL A 40 2.77 6.71 -6.98
CA VAL A 40 1.36 6.35 -6.82
C VAL A 40 1.23 4.92 -6.33
N SER A 41 0.18 4.66 -5.57
CA SER A 41 -0.15 3.31 -5.16
C SER A 41 -1.65 3.07 -5.07
N LYS A 42 -2.05 1.83 -5.31
CA LYS A 42 -3.40 1.32 -5.06
C LYS A 42 -3.26 0.00 -4.30
N THR A 43 -3.92 -0.12 -3.15
CA THR A 43 -3.99 -1.36 -2.37
C THR A 43 -5.46 -1.77 -2.28
N THR A 44 -5.74 -3.07 -2.41
CA THR A 44 -7.10 -3.60 -2.30
C THR A 44 -7.05 -4.98 -1.67
N GLY A 45 -7.99 -5.26 -0.77
CA GLY A 45 -8.00 -6.53 -0.06
C GLY A 45 -9.09 -6.62 0.99
N ILE A 46 -8.95 -7.62 1.85
CA ILE A 46 -9.87 -7.91 2.94
C ILE A 46 -9.08 -8.11 4.23
N SER A 47 -9.63 -7.60 5.32
CA SER A 47 -9.12 -7.79 6.68
C SER A 47 -10.26 -8.32 7.55
N VAL A 48 -10.03 -9.45 8.22
CA VAL A 48 -11.03 -10.11 9.06
C VAL A 48 -10.47 -10.34 10.46
N SER A 49 -11.30 -10.15 11.48
CA SER A 49 -11.02 -10.59 12.84
C SER A 49 -12.14 -11.46 13.41
N THR A 50 -11.76 -12.33 14.35
CA THR A 50 -12.65 -13.26 15.05
C THR A 50 -12.43 -13.12 16.55
N ARG A 51 -13.46 -13.40 17.34
CA ARG A 51 -13.41 -13.42 18.80
C ARG A 51 -14.13 -14.67 19.30
N TYR A 52 -13.42 -15.51 20.04
CA TYR A 52 -13.89 -16.83 20.47
C TYR A 52 -14.37 -17.72 19.32
N GLY A 53 -13.76 -17.60 18.14
CA GLY A 53 -14.10 -18.34 16.92
C GLY A 53 -15.28 -17.77 16.13
N GLU A 54 -15.95 -16.74 16.65
CA GLU A 54 -17.04 -16.05 15.95
C GLU A 54 -16.50 -14.82 15.22
N VAL A 55 -17.13 -14.44 14.11
CA VAL A 55 -16.73 -13.23 13.37
C VAL A 55 -16.92 -11.98 14.23
N GLU A 56 -15.89 -11.14 14.27
CA GLU A 56 -15.95 -9.84 14.93
C GLU A 56 -16.00 -8.72 13.90
N ASN A 57 -15.02 -8.68 12.98
CA ASN A 57 -14.94 -7.64 11.94
C ASN A 57 -14.68 -8.24 10.56
N VAL A 58 -15.28 -7.62 9.54
CA VAL A 58 -15.00 -7.86 8.12
C VAL A 58 -14.85 -6.50 7.44
N GLU A 59 -13.64 -6.20 6.98
CA GLU A 59 -13.30 -4.92 6.36
C GLU A 59 -12.81 -5.12 4.93
N PHE A 60 -13.35 -4.33 4.00
CA PHE A 60 -12.89 -4.27 2.62
C PHE A 60 -12.03 -3.02 2.41
N ASN A 61 -10.74 -3.21 2.12
CA ASN A 61 -9.77 -2.13 1.94
C ASN A 61 -9.65 -1.74 0.46
N SER A 62 -9.58 -0.44 0.17
CA SER A 62 -9.45 0.10 -1.20
C SER A 62 -8.76 1.46 -1.21
N ASP A 63 -7.51 1.49 -0.82
CA ASP A 63 -6.74 2.71 -0.62
C ASP A 63 -5.97 3.11 -1.88
N GLY A 64 -6.03 4.39 -2.25
CA GLY A 64 -5.27 4.97 -3.36
C GLY A 64 -4.52 6.21 -2.89
N ALA A 65 -3.29 6.40 -3.39
CA ALA A 65 -2.49 7.57 -3.05
C ALA A 65 -1.60 8.00 -4.22
N LEU A 66 -1.42 9.31 -4.35
CA LEU A 66 -0.43 9.97 -5.19
C LEU A 66 0.37 10.94 -4.32
N GLY A 67 1.68 10.88 -4.42
CA GLY A 67 2.61 11.86 -3.88
C GLY A 67 3.49 12.41 -4.99
N ILE A 68 3.74 13.71 -4.98
CA ILE A 68 4.71 14.37 -5.85
C ILE A 68 5.66 15.21 -5.02
N THR A 69 6.94 15.18 -5.38
CA THR A 69 7.96 16.13 -4.94
C THR A 69 8.52 16.83 -6.18
N VAL A 70 8.62 18.16 -6.12
CA VAL A 70 9.19 19.00 -7.17
C VAL A 70 10.41 19.74 -6.65
N TYR A 71 11.34 20.03 -7.56
CA TYR A 71 12.59 20.72 -7.29
C TYR A 71 12.73 21.92 -8.22
N HIS A 72 13.01 23.10 -7.70
CA HIS A 72 13.33 24.29 -8.50
C HIS A 72 14.35 25.16 -7.78
N GLN A 73 15.47 25.49 -8.41
CA GLN A 73 16.59 26.21 -7.82
C GLN A 73 17.10 25.56 -6.51
N ASN A 74 17.18 24.23 -6.49
CA ASN A 74 17.50 23.41 -5.31
C ASN A 74 16.49 23.55 -4.15
N ARG A 75 15.30 24.12 -4.39
CA ARG A 75 14.22 24.19 -3.39
C ARG A 75 13.24 23.05 -3.65
N LYS A 76 12.85 22.33 -2.61
CA LYS A 76 11.90 21.22 -2.72
C LYS A 76 10.51 21.60 -2.21
N GLY A 77 9.48 21.01 -2.79
CA GLY A 77 8.12 21.06 -2.28
C GLY A 77 7.40 19.75 -2.57
N SER A 78 6.60 19.28 -1.62
CA SER A 78 5.89 17.99 -1.73
C SER A 78 4.42 18.15 -1.41
N ALA A 79 3.58 17.38 -2.09
CA ALA A 79 2.14 17.31 -1.83
C ALA A 79 1.62 15.91 -2.16
N SER A 80 0.48 15.55 -1.57
CA SER A 80 -0.16 14.25 -1.79
C SER A 80 -1.69 14.36 -1.87
N SER A 81 -2.32 13.39 -2.52
CA SER A 81 -3.77 13.25 -2.65
C SER A 81 -4.16 11.78 -2.73
N THR A 82 -5.34 11.42 -2.21
CA THR A 82 -5.96 10.11 -2.44
C THR A 82 -6.87 10.11 -3.68
N ASP A 83 -7.28 11.31 -4.14
CA ASP A 83 -8.01 11.52 -5.39
C ASP A 83 -7.00 11.62 -6.56
N LEU A 84 -7.14 10.68 -7.50
CA LEU A 84 -6.32 10.53 -8.72
C LEU A 84 -6.99 11.16 -9.95
N SER A 85 -8.09 11.91 -9.79
CA SER A 85 -8.70 12.63 -10.91
C SER A 85 -7.74 13.68 -11.49
N PRO A 86 -7.79 13.96 -12.80
CA PRO A 86 -6.88 14.93 -13.44
C PRO A 86 -6.86 16.30 -12.76
N GLN A 87 -8.02 16.76 -12.26
CA GLN A 87 -8.12 18.02 -11.53
C GLN A 87 -7.45 17.97 -10.16
N ALA A 88 -7.57 16.85 -9.44
CA ALA A 88 -6.88 16.66 -8.16
C ALA A 88 -5.36 16.60 -8.37
N ILE A 89 -4.89 15.87 -9.38
CA ILE A 89 -3.48 15.82 -9.76
C ILE A 89 -2.94 17.23 -10.03
N ALA A 90 -3.65 18.02 -10.83
CA ALA A 90 -3.24 19.40 -11.13
C ALA A 90 -3.13 20.27 -9.87
N ARG A 91 -4.09 20.14 -8.93
CA ARG A 91 -4.04 20.87 -7.64
C ARG A 91 -2.87 20.40 -6.78
N THR A 92 -2.60 19.10 -6.72
CA THR A 92 -1.49 18.54 -5.93
C THR A 92 -0.15 18.99 -6.50
N VAL A 93 0.05 18.96 -7.81
CA VAL A 93 1.25 19.47 -8.48
C VAL A 93 1.44 20.96 -8.18
N GLN A 94 0.37 21.76 -8.31
CA GLN A 94 0.42 23.19 -8.03
C GLN A 94 0.79 23.48 -6.58
N ALA A 95 0.21 22.74 -5.62
CA ALA A 95 0.54 22.88 -4.21
C ALA A 95 2.04 22.59 -3.93
N ALA A 96 2.61 21.53 -4.54
CA ALA A 96 4.02 21.21 -4.41
C ALA A 96 4.92 22.32 -4.99
N LEU A 97 4.57 22.87 -6.16
CA LEU A 97 5.27 24.00 -6.77
C LEU A 97 5.21 25.26 -5.91
N ASP A 98 4.04 25.57 -5.34
CA ASP A 98 3.87 26.72 -4.47
C ASP A 98 4.71 26.58 -3.19
N ILE A 99 4.77 25.39 -2.59
CA ILE A 99 5.65 25.13 -1.45
C ILE A 99 7.12 25.37 -1.83
N ALA A 100 7.58 24.85 -2.97
CA ALA A 100 8.97 24.99 -3.41
C ALA A 100 9.40 26.47 -3.60
N ARG A 101 8.46 27.39 -3.85
CA ARG A 101 8.75 28.83 -3.93
C ARG A 101 9.12 29.45 -2.58
N TYR A 102 8.65 28.87 -1.47
CA TYR A 102 8.86 29.39 -0.11
C TYR A 102 9.95 28.64 0.67
N THR A 103 10.34 27.45 0.24
CA THR A 103 11.42 26.68 0.89
C THR A 103 12.80 27.20 0.51
N SER A 104 13.82 26.95 1.34
CA SER A 104 15.19 27.40 1.09
C SER A 104 15.93 26.48 0.11
N PRO A 105 16.92 26.98 -0.64
CA PRO A 105 17.77 26.13 -1.48
C PRO A 105 18.59 25.16 -0.64
N ASP A 106 18.62 23.90 -1.05
CA ASP A 106 19.42 22.82 -0.47
C ASP A 106 20.06 22.02 -1.62
N PRO A 107 21.36 22.23 -1.93
CA PRO A 107 22.03 21.59 -3.06
C PRO A 107 22.09 20.05 -2.99
N CYS A 108 21.84 19.46 -1.82
CA CYS A 108 21.77 18.01 -1.67
C CYS A 108 20.38 17.44 -2.06
N ALA A 109 19.40 18.31 -2.30
CA ALA A 109 18.06 17.91 -2.73
C ALA A 109 17.97 17.86 -4.26
N GLY A 110 17.36 16.80 -4.78
CA GLY A 110 17.14 16.63 -6.21
C GLY A 110 16.59 15.25 -6.52
N VAL A 111 16.27 15.04 -7.80
CA VAL A 111 15.97 13.71 -8.33
C VAL A 111 17.23 12.86 -8.23
N ALA A 112 17.07 11.58 -7.91
CA ALA A 112 18.20 10.65 -7.87
C ALA A 112 18.98 10.62 -9.19
N ASP A 113 20.31 10.46 -9.09
CA ASP A 113 21.21 10.41 -10.24
C ASP A 113 20.72 9.40 -11.27
N ARG A 114 20.67 9.83 -12.53
CA ARG A 114 20.07 9.08 -13.63
C ARG A 114 20.71 7.69 -13.79
N GLU A 115 22.02 7.59 -13.60
CA GLU A 115 22.80 6.37 -13.77
C GLU A 115 22.49 5.31 -12.70
N LEU A 116 21.83 5.70 -11.61
CA LEU A 116 21.42 4.83 -10.51
C LEU A 116 19.96 4.35 -10.64
N LEU A 117 19.21 4.87 -11.62
CA LEU A 117 17.80 4.55 -11.79
C LEU A 117 17.61 3.18 -12.45
N ALA A 118 16.64 2.42 -11.94
CA ALA A 118 16.21 1.15 -12.50
C ALA A 118 15.22 1.38 -13.66
N PHE A 119 15.71 1.87 -14.80
CA PHE A 119 14.87 2.10 -16.00
C PHE A 119 14.24 0.81 -16.56
N ASP A 120 14.95 -0.31 -16.42
CA ASP A 120 14.48 -1.67 -16.72
C ASP A 120 14.44 -2.43 -15.39
N ALA A 121 13.39 -2.20 -14.61
CA ALA A 121 13.26 -2.81 -13.29
C ALA A 121 12.96 -4.31 -13.44
N PRO A 122 13.71 -5.20 -12.76
CA PRO A 122 13.52 -6.62 -12.91
C PRO A 122 12.16 -7.06 -12.38
N ASP A 123 11.56 -8.05 -13.04
CA ASP A 123 10.41 -8.77 -12.47
C ASP A 123 10.91 -9.66 -11.31
N LEU A 124 10.35 -9.44 -10.13
CA LEU A 124 10.70 -10.15 -8.90
C LEU A 124 9.65 -11.18 -8.50
N ASP A 125 8.63 -11.43 -9.34
CA ASP A 125 7.55 -12.38 -9.08
C ASP A 125 6.87 -12.16 -7.72
N LEU A 126 6.53 -10.91 -7.39
CA LEU A 126 5.97 -10.54 -6.07
C LEU A 126 4.44 -10.70 -5.99
N PHE A 127 3.80 -11.05 -7.10
CA PHE A 127 2.36 -10.99 -7.26
C PHE A 127 1.74 -12.40 -7.37
N HIS A 128 1.24 -12.87 -6.23
CA HIS A 128 0.60 -14.16 -6.04
C HIS A 128 -0.82 -13.96 -5.48
N PRO A 129 -1.79 -13.55 -6.32
CA PRO A 129 -3.13 -13.26 -5.87
C PRO A 129 -3.84 -14.53 -5.39
N ALA A 130 -4.64 -14.39 -4.33
CA ALA A 130 -5.52 -15.43 -3.82
C ALA A 130 -6.97 -14.94 -3.90
N ASP A 131 -7.88 -15.83 -4.27
CA ASP A 131 -9.31 -15.59 -4.24
C ASP A 131 -9.83 -16.13 -2.91
N VAL A 132 -9.90 -15.25 -1.91
CA VAL A 132 -10.34 -15.61 -0.56
C VAL A 132 -11.63 -14.87 -0.29
N SER A 133 -12.73 -15.63 -0.18
CA SER A 133 -14.01 -15.07 0.23
C SER A 133 -13.99 -14.63 1.70
N PRO A 134 -14.88 -13.71 2.11
CA PRO A 134 -15.02 -13.34 3.52
C PRO A 134 -15.22 -14.55 4.44
N ASP A 135 -16.03 -15.52 4.04
CA ASP A 135 -16.31 -16.72 4.84
C ASP A 135 -15.06 -17.61 5.00
N GLU A 136 -14.27 -17.79 3.94
CA GLU A 136 -12.99 -18.51 4.02
C GLU A 136 -11.98 -17.78 4.91
N ALA A 137 -11.93 -16.44 4.83
CA ALA A 137 -11.07 -15.62 5.68
C ALA A 137 -11.47 -15.73 7.17
N ILE A 138 -12.77 -15.71 7.47
CA ILE A 138 -13.32 -15.92 8.82
C ILE A 138 -12.90 -17.30 9.34
N GLU A 139 -13.10 -18.35 8.54
CA GLU A 139 -12.74 -19.72 8.92
C GLU A 139 -11.25 -19.86 9.21
N LEU A 140 -10.37 -19.25 8.40
CA LEU A 140 -8.93 -19.27 8.65
C LEU A 140 -8.57 -18.58 9.97
N ALA A 141 -9.11 -17.37 10.22
CA ALA A 141 -8.89 -16.63 11.46
C ALA A 141 -9.41 -17.40 12.69
N ALA A 142 -10.63 -17.94 12.60
CA ALA A 142 -11.26 -18.70 13.67
C ALA A 142 -10.47 -19.97 14.00
N ARG A 143 -9.96 -20.69 12.99
CA ARG A 143 -9.13 -21.88 13.20
C ARG A 143 -7.83 -21.57 13.94
N ALA A 144 -7.16 -20.47 13.61
CA ALA A 144 -5.96 -20.05 14.31
C ALA A 144 -6.25 -19.70 15.77
N GLU A 145 -7.28 -18.88 16.02
CA GLU A 145 -7.71 -18.51 17.37
C GLU A 145 -8.09 -19.73 18.21
N GLN A 146 -8.92 -20.62 17.65
CA GLN A 146 -9.41 -21.81 18.34
C GLN A 146 -8.30 -22.80 18.67
N ALA A 147 -7.26 -22.89 17.83
CA ALA A 147 -6.09 -23.70 18.13
C ALA A 147 -5.34 -23.15 19.35
N SER A 148 -5.14 -21.83 19.40
CA SER A 148 -4.48 -21.15 20.52
C SER A 148 -5.29 -21.28 21.82
N LEU A 149 -6.60 -21.00 21.78
CA LEU A 149 -7.51 -21.11 22.95
C LEU A 149 -7.56 -22.53 23.55
N LYS A 150 -7.40 -23.57 22.73
CA LYS A 150 -7.46 -24.97 23.17
C LYS A 150 -6.12 -25.52 23.65
N ALA A 151 -5.03 -24.75 23.53
CA ALA A 151 -3.69 -25.23 23.81
C ALA A 151 -3.43 -25.46 25.32
N ASP A 152 -3.95 -24.60 26.19
CA ASP A 152 -3.79 -24.70 27.64
C ASP A 152 -4.99 -24.08 28.37
N LYS A 153 -5.41 -24.70 29.48
CA LYS A 153 -6.52 -24.21 30.33
C LYS A 153 -6.24 -22.85 30.99
N ARG A 154 -4.97 -22.44 31.09
CA ARG A 154 -4.57 -21.13 31.60
C ARG A 154 -4.87 -20.00 30.62
N ILE A 155 -5.15 -20.33 29.35
CA ILE A 155 -5.60 -19.35 28.37
C ILE A 155 -7.06 -19.05 28.65
N THR A 156 -7.31 -17.92 29.31
CA THR A 156 -8.63 -17.54 29.85
C THR A 156 -9.32 -16.46 29.01
N ASN A 157 -8.60 -15.77 28.12
CA ASN A 157 -9.17 -14.72 27.29
C ASN A 157 -8.44 -14.60 25.92
N THR A 158 -8.96 -13.75 25.03
CA THR A 158 -8.49 -13.62 23.64
C THR A 158 -8.52 -12.18 23.13
N GLU A 159 -7.56 -11.83 22.28
CA GLU A 159 -7.60 -10.66 21.40
C GLU A 159 -7.93 -11.03 19.95
N GLY A 160 -8.23 -12.31 19.70
CA GLY A 160 -8.83 -12.78 18.46
C GLY A 160 -7.88 -13.45 17.49
N GLY A 161 -8.47 -14.06 16.47
CA GLY A 161 -7.78 -14.45 15.24
C GLY A 161 -7.91 -13.37 14.19
N SER A 162 -6.87 -13.18 13.36
CA SER A 162 -6.90 -12.22 12.24
C SER A 162 -6.38 -12.84 10.96
N PHE A 163 -7.07 -12.57 9.85
CA PHE A 163 -6.63 -12.92 8.51
C PHE A 163 -6.65 -11.67 7.62
N ASN A 164 -5.60 -11.50 6.81
CA ASN A 164 -5.45 -10.38 5.88
C ASN A 164 -4.99 -10.92 4.52
N SER A 165 -5.62 -10.44 3.45
CA SER A 165 -5.24 -10.76 2.07
C SER A 165 -5.38 -9.52 1.20
N HIS A 166 -4.25 -8.99 0.73
CA HIS A 166 -4.19 -7.75 -0.04
C HIS A 166 -3.32 -7.91 -1.27
N TYR A 167 -3.70 -7.23 -2.34
CA TYR A 167 -2.81 -6.91 -3.45
C TYR A 167 -2.57 -5.41 -3.52
N GLY A 168 -1.39 -5.04 -4.02
CA GLY A 168 -0.96 -3.66 -4.15
C GLY A 168 -0.25 -3.43 -5.47
N ILE A 169 -0.50 -2.28 -6.08
CA ILE A 169 0.15 -1.78 -7.28
C ILE A 169 0.90 -0.52 -6.87
N LYS A 170 2.16 -0.40 -7.29
CA LYS A 170 2.95 0.81 -7.10
C LYS A 170 3.54 1.21 -8.44
N VAL A 171 3.46 2.49 -8.75
CA VAL A 171 4.12 3.07 -9.92
C VAL A 171 4.91 4.28 -9.45
N PHE A 172 6.15 4.35 -9.91
CA PHE A 172 7.05 5.46 -9.66
C PHE A 172 7.51 6.05 -10.99
N GLY A 173 7.62 7.36 -11.03
CA GLY A 173 8.30 8.02 -12.14
C GLY A 173 8.96 9.33 -11.73
N ASN A 174 9.90 9.77 -12.55
CA ASN A 174 10.62 11.02 -12.32
C ASN A 174 10.95 11.74 -13.64
N SER A 175 11.46 12.97 -13.53
CA SER A 175 11.78 13.82 -14.67
C SER A 175 12.98 13.37 -15.51
N HIS A 176 13.72 12.33 -15.10
CA HIS A 176 14.75 11.69 -15.94
C HIS A 176 14.17 10.68 -16.94
N GLY A 177 12.84 10.50 -16.94
CA GLY A 177 12.12 9.62 -17.85
C GLY A 177 11.91 8.22 -17.30
N MET A 178 12.25 7.96 -16.03
CA MET A 178 11.89 6.69 -15.40
C MET A 178 10.38 6.68 -15.19
N LEU A 179 9.74 5.59 -15.61
CA LEU A 179 8.34 5.27 -15.31
C LEU A 179 8.24 3.76 -15.22
N GLN A 180 8.21 3.24 -14.00
CA GLN A 180 8.19 1.80 -13.73
C GLN A 180 7.20 1.49 -12.62
N GLY A 181 6.62 0.30 -12.68
CA GLY A 181 5.65 -0.15 -11.69
C GLY A 181 5.72 -1.65 -11.50
N TYR A 182 5.26 -2.08 -10.33
CA TYR A 182 5.19 -3.49 -9.97
C TYR A 182 3.92 -3.76 -9.16
N CYS A 183 3.50 -5.02 -9.21
CA CYS A 183 2.41 -5.53 -8.40
C CYS A 183 2.98 -6.42 -7.30
N SER A 184 2.30 -6.48 -6.17
CA SER A 184 2.68 -7.36 -5.07
C SER A 184 1.44 -7.84 -4.32
N THR A 185 1.54 -9.00 -3.67
CA THR A 185 0.49 -9.52 -2.79
C THR A 185 1.07 -9.83 -1.43
N ARG A 186 0.25 -9.68 -0.39
CA ARG A 186 0.61 -10.06 0.97
C ARG A 186 -0.61 -10.71 1.63
N HIS A 187 -0.36 -11.88 2.21
CA HIS A 187 -1.32 -12.65 2.98
C HIS A 187 -0.73 -12.89 4.36
N SER A 188 -1.52 -12.73 5.42
CA SER A 188 -1.09 -13.04 6.78
C SER A 188 -2.24 -13.61 7.60
N LEU A 189 -1.88 -14.50 8.51
CA LEU A 189 -2.77 -15.13 9.48
C LEU A 189 -2.08 -15.04 10.84
N SER A 190 -2.81 -14.62 11.86
CA SER A 190 -2.31 -14.55 13.23
C SER A 190 -3.40 -14.85 14.25
N SER A 191 -3.00 -15.17 15.48
CA SER A 191 -3.91 -15.19 16.64
C SER A 191 -3.21 -14.63 17.87
N CYS A 192 -3.96 -13.96 18.75
CA CYS A 192 -3.44 -13.36 19.98
C CYS A 192 -4.33 -13.76 21.15
N VAL A 193 -3.74 -14.37 22.18
CA VAL A 193 -4.48 -14.90 23.33
C VAL A 193 -3.87 -14.43 24.65
N ILE A 194 -4.65 -14.52 25.72
CA ILE A 194 -4.25 -14.06 27.06
C ILE A 194 -4.33 -15.24 28.01
N ALA A 195 -3.23 -15.49 28.72
CA ALA A 195 -3.17 -16.48 29.79
C ALA A 195 -3.15 -15.80 31.16
N GLU A 196 -3.71 -16.48 32.15
CA GLU A 196 -3.71 -16.05 33.54
C GLU A 196 -3.14 -17.14 34.45
N GLU A 197 -2.23 -16.76 35.34
CA GLU A 197 -1.73 -17.61 36.41
C GLU A 197 -1.47 -16.76 37.66
N ASN A 198 -2.00 -17.19 38.81
CA ASN A 198 -1.80 -16.54 40.10
C ASN A 198 -2.23 -15.05 40.18
N GLY A 199 -3.17 -14.64 39.33
CA GLY A 199 -3.65 -13.25 39.24
C GLY A 199 -2.85 -12.38 38.27
N ASP A 200 -1.79 -12.91 37.65
CA ASP A 200 -1.02 -12.24 36.62
C ASP A 200 -1.55 -12.64 35.24
N MET A 201 -1.80 -11.65 34.38
CA MET A 201 -2.24 -11.84 33.00
C MET A 201 -1.14 -11.47 32.03
N GLU A 202 -0.86 -12.36 31.09
CA GLU A 202 0.13 -12.16 30.04
C GLU A 202 -0.48 -12.39 28.66
N ARG A 203 0.04 -11.66 27.67
CA ARG A 203 -0.45 -11.68 26.30
C ARG A 203 0.69 -11.88 25.31
N ASP A 204 0.49 -12.79 24.36
CA ASP A 204 1.40 -12.98 23.23
C ASP A 204 0.64 -13.43 21.97
N TYR A 205 1.31 -13.44 20.82
CA TYR A 205 0.74 -13.75 19.51
C TYR A 205 1.55 -14.78 18.72
N ALA A 206 0.90 -15.41 17.74
CA ALA A 206 1.48 -16.35 16.78
C ALA A 206 0.97 -16.07 15.37
#